data_AF-A0A1C5FPU0-F1
#
_entry.id   AF-A0A1C5FPU0-F1
#
_cell.length_a   1.000
_cell.length_b   1.000
_cell.length_c   1.000
_cell.angle_alpha   90.00
_cell.angle_beta   90.00
_cell.angle_gamma   90.00
#
_symmetry.space_group_name_H-M   'P 1'
#
loop_
_entity.id
_entity.type
_entity.pdbx_description
1 polymer ?
#
loop_
_entity_poly.entity_id
_entity_poly.type
_entity_poly.pdbx_seq_one_letter_code
_entity_poly.pdbx_strand_id
1 'polypeptide(L)'
;MPAHRHRRRRRAPAPSSLPRGPPLPATPDPRSVVHQILADYRQMAARHHAALKDHCDIEGVMDGEFDAYEETRRVTALEADEKLDTFIQLLTDAFGLPDDRPVTVLGADGVEFQVTPSRLDETARTAFTEGQCHALARAVAESTGWKTVVLADRECADEYDACGMGNAVADGLCICQLSHLAAVRPHDGYLVDADGAHDPQDVLGEGRFDIVPMSPALWKLIDTHPTWRDADMPVARSMVGPLLDSLGALPTCTPVKVAA
;
A
#
# COMPACT_ATOMS: atom_id res chain seq x y z
N MET A 1 -52.51 47.82 -42.91
CA MET A 1 -52.11 46.60 -42.18
C MET A 1 -50.61 46.61 -41.95
N PRO A 2 -50.15 46.78 -40.69
CA PRO A 2 -48.85 46.28 -40.25
C PRO A 2 -48.98 45.36 -39.02
N ALA A 3 -48.22 44.28 -39.00
CA ALA A 3 -48.27 43.24 -37.98
C ALA A 3 -47.40 43.60 -36.76
N HIS A 4 -48.02 43.65 -35.57
CA HIS A 4 -47.32 43.76 -34.29
C HIS A 4 -46.69 42.40 -33.91
N ARG A 5 -45.36 42.32 -33.91
CA ARG A 5 -44.61 41.20 -33.31
C ARG A 5 -44.33 41.48 -31.82
N HIS A 6 -44.99 40.74 -30.94
CA HIS A 6 -44.66 40.69 -29.51
C HIS A 6 -43.33 39.96 -29.26
N ARG A 7 -42.32 40.69 -28.77
CA ARG A 7 -41.08 40.11 -28.22
C ARG A 7 -41.37 39.51 -26.83
N ARG A 8 -41.43 38.18 -26.74
CA ARG A 8 -41.39 37.45 -25.45
C ARG A 8 -39.96 37.52 -24.87
N ARG A 9 -39.80 38.19 -23.73
CA ARG A 9 -38.58 38.12 -22.90
C ARG A 9 -38.48 36.72 -22.28
N ARG A 10 -37.45 35.95 -22.62
CA ARG A 10 -37.10 34.69 -21.95
C ARG A 10 -36.45 35.02 -20.60
N ARG A 11 -37.02 34.51 -19.49
CA ARG A 11 -36.39 34.51 -18.17
C ARG A 11 -35.21 33.53 -18.16
N ALA A 12 -34.09 33.94 -17.56
CA ALA A 12 -32.95 33.06 -17.31
C ALA A 12 -33.32 31.98 -16.26
N PRO A 13 -32.86 30.74 -16.40
CA PRO A 13 -33.04 29.70 -15.39
C PRO A 13 -32.21 30.00 -14.13
N ALA A 14 -32.77 29.68 -12.97
CA ALA A 14 -32.11 29.80 -11.67
C ALA A 14 -30.92 28.81 -11.56
N PRO A 15 -29.88 29.14 -10.77
CA PRO A 15 -28.75 28.24 -10.57
C PRO A 15 -29.19 26.95 -9.90
N SER A 16 -28.88 25.84 -10.57
CA SER A 16 -29.10 24.48 -10.09
C SER A 16 -28.27 24.25 -8.81
N SER A 17 -28.95 24.07 -7.69
CA SER A 17 -28.34 23.60 -6.44
C SER A 17 -27.94 22.14 -6.62
N LEU A 18 -26.65 21.91 -6.90
CA LEU A 18 -26.08 20.56 -6.91
C LEU A 18 -26.26 19.91 -5.52
N PRO A 19 -26.59 18.60 -5.46
CA PRO A 19 -26.71 17.88 -4.21
C PRO A 19 -25.33 17.83 -3.52
N ARG A 20 -25.27 18.25 -2.25
CA ARG A 20 -24.12 17.98 -1.38
C ARG A 20 -23.98 16.47 -1.28
N GLY A 21 -22.81 15.95 -1.66
CA GLY A 21 -22.48 14.54 -1.50
C GLY A 21 -22.63 14.08 -0.04
N PRO A 22 -22.72 12.76 0.20
CA PRO A 22 -22.79 12.23 1.54
C PRO A 22 -21.57 12.71 2.37
N PRO A 23 -21.76 13.02 3.66
CA PRO A 23 -20.64 13.36 4.54
C PRO A 23 -19.64 12.19 4.55
N LEU A 24 -18.35 12.52 4.45
CA LEU A 24 -17.28 11.55 4.64
C LEU A 24 -17.45 10.88 6.01
N PRO A 25 -17.16 9.56 6.15
CA PRO A 25 -17.24 8.88 7.43
C PRO A 25 -16.39 9.65 8.46
N ALA A 26 -16.98 9.96 9.61
CA ALA A 26 -16.27 10.62 10.68
C ALA A 26 -15.12 9.71 11.15
N THR A 27 -13.91 10.27 11.20
CA THR A 27 -12.78 9.57 11.81
C THR A 27 -13.14 9.21 13.27
N PRO A 28 -12.92 7.96 13.70
CA PRO A 28 -13.28 7.54 15.04
C PRO A 28 -12.51 8.36 16.09
N ASP A 29 -13.18 8.72 17.18
CA ASP A 29 -12.56 9.47 18.28
C ASP A 29 -11.33 8.69 18.82
N PRO A 30 -10.12 9.27 18.84
CA PRO A 30 -8.90 8.54 19.19
C PRO A 30 -8.94 7.92 20.58
N ARG A 31 -9.59 8.59 21.54
CA ARG A 31 -9.76 8.06 22.89
C ARG A 31 -10.62 6.81 22.90
N SER A 32 -11.71 6.81 22.14
CA SER A 32 -12.59 5.65 21.99
C SER A 32 -11.86 4.47 21.35
N VAL A 33 -11.00 4.71 20.36
CA VAL A 33 -10.15 3.67 19.74
C VAL A 33 -9.19 3.06 20.75
N VAL A 34 -8.49 3.88 21.55
CA VAL A 34 -7.59 3.38 22.60
C VAL A 34 -8.34 2.51 23.61
N HIS A 35 -9.52 2.95 24.07
CA HIS A 35 -10.32 2.16 25.01
C HIS A 35 -10.78 0.82 24.40
N GLN A 36 -11.15 0.81 23.11
CA GLN A 36 -11.53 -0.41 22.41
C GLN A 36 -10.36 -1.40 22.33
N ILE A 37 -9.18 -0.93 21.91
CA ILE A 37 -7.96 -1.75 21.84
C ILE A 37 -7.60 -2.32 23.21
N LEU A 38 -7.66 -1.50 24.27
CA LEU A 38 -7.41 -1.97 25.64
C LEU A 38 -8.41 -3.05 26.07
N ALA A 39 -9.69 -2.91 25.72
CA ALA A 39 -10.71 -3.91 26.03
C ALA A 39 -10.45 -5.22 25.27
N ASP A 40 -10.19 -5.14 23.96
CA ASP A 40 -9.95 -6.29 23.10
C ASP A 40 -8.67 -7.03 23.50
N TYR A 41 -7.59 -6.31 23.80
CA TYR A 41 -6.34 -6.89 24.29
C TYR A 41 -6.57 -7.64 25.61
N ARG A 42 -7.29 -7.05 26.57
CA ARG A 42 -7.56 -7.70 27.87
C ARG A 42 -8.40 -8.97 27.69
N GLN A 43 -9.39 -8.93 26.79
CA GLN A 43 -10.21 -10.10 26.48
C GLN A 43 -9.39 -11.21 25.82
N MET A 44 -8.53 -10.86 24.86
CA MET A 44 -7.61 -11.79 24.21
C MET A 44 -6.65 -12.42 25.22
N ALA A 45 -5.96 -11.61 26.02
CA ALA A 45 -5.02 -12.09 27.03
C ALA A 45 -5.69 -13.02 28.07
N ALA A 46 -6.92 -12.71 28.49
CA ALA A 46 -7.67 -13.58 29.41
C ALA A 46 -8.01 -14.93 28.77
N ARG A 47 -8.42 -14.96 27.49
CA ARG A 47 -8.69 -16.21 26.76
C ARG A 47 -7.43 -17.02 26.53
N HIS A 48 -6.34 -16.39 26.10
CA HIS A 48 -5.04 -17.05 25.88
C HIS A 48 -4.51 -17.66 27.18
N HIS A 49 -4.60 -16.91 28.29
CA HIS A 49 -4.20 -17.41 29.60
C HIS A 49 -5.04 -18.62 30.04
N ALA A 50 -6.37 -18.57 29.85
CA ALA A 50 -7.24 -19.70 30.17
C ALA A 50 -6.90 -20.94 29.32
N ALA A 51 -6.73 -20.76 28.00
CA ALA A 51 -6.42 -21.85 27.08
C ALA A 51 -5.08 -22.53 27.41
N LEU A 52 -4.04 -21.76 27.74
CA LEU A 52 -2.74 -22.33 28.12
C LEU A 52 -2.78 -22.99 29.50
N LYS A 53 -3.59 -22.46 30.42
CA LYS A 53 -3.72 -23.00 31.78
C LYS A 53 -4.38 -24.38 31.82
N ASP A 54 -5.20 -24.73 30.83
CA ASP A 54 -5.81 -26.06 30.73
C ASP A 54 -4.78 -27.18 30.51
N HIS A 55 -3.52 -26.83 30.21
CA HIS A 55 -2.39 -27.74 30.07
C HIS A 55 -1.43 -27.69 31.27
N CYS A 56 -1.79 -26.99 32.35
CA CYS A 56 -0.98 -26.85 33.55
C CYS A 56 -1.69 -27.41 34.78
N ASP A 57 -0.92 -28.02 35.68
CA ASP A 57 -1.39 -28.43 37.00
C ASP A 57 -1.66 -27.23 37.92
N ILE A 58 -2.06 -27.54 39.16
CA ILE A 58 -2.38 -26.55 40.20
C ILE A 58 -1.19 -25.65 40.58
N GLU A 59 0.06 -26.09 40.33
CA GLU A 59 1.28 -25.32 40.56
C GLU A 59 1.69 -24.51 39.32
N GLY A 60 0.96 -24.65 38.20
CA GLY A 60 1.26 -23.99 36.93
C GLY A 60 2.33 -24.72 36.11
N VAL A 61 2.68 -25.94 36.49
CA VAL A 61 3.62 -26.79 35.76
C VAL A 61 2.86 -27.53 34.67
N MET A 62 3.38 -27.60 33.45
CA MET A 62 2.71 -28.33 32.37
C MET A 62 2.46 -29.79 32.77
N ASP A 63 1.22 -30.24 32.70
CA ASP A 63 0.81 -31.61 33.03
C ASP A 63 0.29 -32.34 31.78
N GLY A 64 1.19 -33.08 31.10
CA GLY A 64 0.81 -33.96 29.99
C GLY A 64 1.54 -33.68 28.68
N GLU A 65 0.81 -33.78 27.56
CA GLU A 65 1.36 -33.81 26.20
C GLU A 65 1.88 -32.42 25.77
N PHE A 66 3.20 -32.26 25.84
CA PHE A 66 3.94 -31.07 25.41
C PHE A 66 3.52 -30.57 24.01
N ASP A 67 3.26 -31.48 23.08
CA ASP A 67 2.85 -31.16 21.70
C ASP A 67 1.50 -30.44 21.65
N ALA A 68 0.54 -30.80 22.51
CA ALA A 68 -0.76 -30.13 22.58
C ALA A 68 -0.65 -28.71 23.17
N TYR A 69 0.22 -28.53 24.16
CA TYR A 69 0.52 -27.20 24.70
C TYR A 69 1.19 -26.31 23.65
N GLU A 70 2.21 -26.80 22.94
CA GLU A 70 2.91 -26.04 21.91
C GLU A 70 2.00 -25.70 20.72
N GLU A 71 1.07 -26.59 20.33
CA GLU A 71 0.06 -26.28 19.32
C GLU A 71 -0.90 -25.18 19.79
N THR A 72 -1.42 -25.26 21.02
CA THR A 72 -2.24 -24.16 21.60
C THR A 72 -1.46 -22.85 21.63
N ARG A 73 -0.19 -22.90 22.06
CA ARG A 73 0.69 -21.74 22.09
C ARG A 73 0.89 -21.14 20.70
N ARG A 74 1.10 -21.98 19.68
CA ARG A 74 1.20 -21.54 18.27
C ARG A 74 -0.08 -20.85 17.81
N VAL A 75 -1.24 -21.45 18.06
CA VAL A 75 -2.54 -20.86 17.66
C VAL A 75 -2.77 -19.51 18.35
N THR A 76 -2.50 -19.40 19.65
CA THR A 76 -2.63 -18.12 20.37
C THR A 76 -1.66 -17.06 19.89
N ALA A 77 -0.43 -17.45 19.51
CA ALA A 77 0.55 -16.53 18.93
C ALA A 77 0.07 -15.97 17.58
N LEU A 78 -0.50 -16.81 16.70
CA LEU A 78 -1.08 -16.37 15.43
C LEU A 78 -2.24 -15.39 15.63
N GLU A 79 -3.15 -15.66 16.58
CA GLU A 79 -4.23 -14.72 16.89
C GLU A 79 -3.69 -13.38 17.43
N ALA A 80 -2.65 -13.41 18.27
CA ALA A 80 -2.04 -12.20 18.81
C ALA A 80 -1.37 -11.36 17.71
N ASP A 81 -0.72 -12.02 16.76
CA ASP A 81 -0.10 -11.41 15.58
C ASP A 81 -1.14 -10.69 14.71
N GLU A 82 -2.21 -11.39 14.30
CA GLU A 82 -3.33 -10.79 13.54
C GLU A 82 -3.99 -9.61 14.26
N LYS A 83 -4.09 -9.68 15.60
CA LYS A 83 -4.64 -8.59 16.41
C LYS A 83 -3.71 -7.40 16.51
N LEU A 84 -2.39 -7.61 16.55
CA LEU A 84 -1.43 -6.52 16.57
C LEU A 84 -1.55 -5.68 15.29
N ASP A 85 -1.62 -6.31 14.13
CA ASP A 85 -1.82 -5.61 12.84
C ASP A 85 -3.11 -4.79 12.85
N THR A 86 -4.21 -5.38 13.34
CA THR A 86 -5.49 -4.70 13.47
C THR A 86 -5.39 -3.47 14.38
N PHE A 87 -4.68 -3.59 15.52
CA PHE A 87 -4.51 -2.49 16.46
C PHE A 87 -3.64 -1.37 15.90
N ILE A 88 -2.55 -1.71 15.21
CA ILE A 88 -1.68 -0.73 14.54
C ILE A 88 -2.46 0.03 13.48
N GLN A 89 -3.27 -0.66 12.67
CA GLN A 89 -4.13 -0.02 11.68
C GLN A 89 -5.14 0.95 12.33
N LEU A 90 -5.85 0.50 13.37
CA LEU A 90 -6.81 1.34 14.11
C LEU A 90 -6.17 2.58 14.74
N LEU A 91 -4.98 2.42 15.35
CA LEU A 91 -4.24 3.54 15.92
C LEU A 91 -3.79 4.51 14.83
N THR A 92 -3.29 3.99 13.71
CA THR A 92 -2.86 4.81 12.57
C THR A 92 -4.03 5.59 11.97
N ASP A 93 -5.19 4.97 11.80
CA ASP A 93 -6.39 5.65 11.29
C ASP A 93 -6.92 6.72 12.24
N ALA A 94 -6.77 6.51 13.55
CA ALA A 94 -7.27 7.43 14.56
C ALA A 94 -6.33 8.62 14.82
N PHE A 95 -5.02 8.38 14.88
CA PHE A 95 -4.02 9.38 15.24
C PHE A 95 -3.27 9.96 14.03
N GLY A 96 -3.28 9.26 12.89
CA GLY A 96 -2.36 9.51 11.79
C GLY A 96 -0.93 9.09 12.13
N LEU A 97 -0.05 9.21 11.14
CA LEU A 97 1.38 9.15 11.36
C LEU A 97 1.90 10.50 11.86
N PRO A 98 2.96 10.54 12.70
CA PRO A 98 3.55 11.81 13.12
C PRO A 98 4.26 12.48 11.92
N ASP A 99 3.98 13.77 11.67
CA ASP A 99 4.58 14.56 10.59
C ASP A 99 5.82 15.37 11.04
N ASP A 100 6.12 15.31 12.35
CA ASP A 100 7.15 16.10 13.02
C ASP A 100 8.42 15.33 13.37
N ARG A 101 8.39 14.00 13.26
CA ARG A 101 9.49 13.11 13.65
C ARG A 101 9.56 11.87 12.75
N PRO A 102 10.73 11.21 12.64
CA PRO A 102 10.86 10.00 11.86
C PRO A 102 10.10 8.82 12.48
N VAL A 103 9.64 7.92 11.62
CA VAL A 103 9.20 6.57 11.94
C VAL A 103 10.15 5.56 11.28
N THR A 104 10.24 4.36 11.85
CA THR A 104 11.08 3.30 11.30
C THR A 104 10.33 2.58 10.19
N VAL A 105 10.92 2.56 9.00
CA VAL A 105 10.47 1.79 7.83
C VAL A 105 11.49 0.70 7.57
N LEU A 106 11.03 -0.53 7.37
CA LEU A 106 11.91 -1.67 7.06
C LEU A 106 12.05 -1.83 5.55
N GLY A 107 13.27 -1.73 5.03
CA GLY A 107 13.59 -2.12 3.66
C GLY A 107 13.95 -3.61 3.54
N ALA A 108 14.55 -3.97 2.41
CA ALA A 108 15.04 -5.31 2.11
C ALA A 108 15.99 -5.80 3.22
N ASP A 109 15.98 -7.11 3.48
CA ASP A 109 16.84 -7.78 4.48
C ASP A 109 16.76 -7.22 5.92
N GLY A 110 15.80 -6.34 6.21
CA GLY A 110 15.55 -5.79 7.54
C GLY A 110 16.36 -4.54 7.83
N VAL A 111 16.91 -3.91 6.79
CA VAL A 111 17.54 -2.59 6.91
C VAL A 111 16.50 -1.59 7.41
N GLU A 112 16.84 -0.87 8.47
CA GLU A 112 15.96 0.12 9.08
C GLU A 112 16.24 1.52 8.52
N PHE A 113 15.19 2.18 8.02
CA PHE A 113 15.23 3.57 7.55
C PHE A 113 14.41 4.46 8.47
N GLN A 114 14.95 5.63 8.81
CA GLN A 114 14.25 6.64 9.62
C GLN A 114 13.57 7.65 8.71
N VAL A 115 12.33 7.36 8.31
CA VAL A 115 11.58 8.15 7.33
C VAL A 115 10.66 9.12 8.06
N THR A 116 10.69 10.41 7.68
CA THR A 116 9.70 11.38 8.20
C THR A 116 8.46 11.38 7.30
N PRO A 117 7.27 10.99 7.80
CA PRO A 117 6.03 10.99 7.02
C PRO A 117 5.79 12.32 6.30
N SER A 118 5.23 12.24 5.09
CA SER A 118 4.99 13.38 4.20
C SER A 118 6.24 14.16 3.74
N ARG A 119 7.45 13.59 3.88
CA ARG A 119 8.68 14.16 3.31
C ARG A 119 9.38 13.15 2.42
N LEU A 120 9.41 13.42 1.12
CA LEU A 120 10.14 12.62 0.13
C LEU A 120 11.58 13.11 -0.04
N ASP A 121 12.37 12.97 1.04
CA ASP A 121 13.81 13.22 1.05
C ASP A 121 14.61 11.98 0.60
N GLU A 122 15.94 12.05 0.65
CA GLU A 122 16.82 10.96 0.23
C GLU A 122 16.60 9.68 1.04
N THR A 123 16.36 9.79 2.36
CA THR A 123 16.12 8.62 3.20
C THR A 123 14.81 7.93 2.84
N ALA A 124 13.76 8.71 2.56
CA ALA A 124 12.52 8.16 2.03
C ALA A 124 12.75 7.48 0.67
N ARG A 125 13.47 8.13 -0.26
CA ARG A 125 13.78 7.56 -1.58
C ARG A 125 14.49 6.22 -1.46
N THR A 126 15.56 6.16 -0.66
CA THR A 126 16.28 4.90 -0.44
C THR A 126 15.37 3.82 0.16
N ALA A 127 14.57 4.14 1.18
CA ALA A 127 13.67 3.16 1.81
C ALA A 127 12.65 2.57 0.81
N PHE A 128 12.08 3.43 -0.05
CA PHE A 128 11.09 3.04 -1.04
C PHE A 128 11.70 2.41 -2.31
N THR A 129 12.98 2.64 -2.60
CA THR A 129 13.70 1.94 -3.68
C THR A 129 14.23 0.59 -3.18
N GLU A 130 14.67 0.50 -1.93
CA GLU A 130 15.30 -0.68 -1.32
C GLU A 130 14.34 -1.49 -0.44
N GLY A 131 13.13 -1.81 -0.94
CA GLY A 131 12.27 -2.81 -0.31
C GLY A 131 10.86 -2.36 0.10
N GLN A 132 10.48 -1.12 -0.17
CA GLN A 132 9.09 -0.65 -0.02
C GLN A 132 8.47 -0.16 -1.34
N CYS A 133 9.07 -0.50 -2.49
CA CYS A 133 8.61 -0.03 -3.81
C CYS A 133 7.17 -0.48 -4.12
N HIS A 134 6.81 -1.69 -3.70
CA HIS A 134 5.46 -2.24 -3.83
C HIS A 134 4.43 -1.46 -2.99
N ALA A 135 4.80 -1.03 -1.78
CA ALA A 135 3.95 -0.22 -0.92
C ALA A 135 3.66 1.14 -1.58
N LEU A 136 4.70 1.81 -2.10
CA LEU A 136 4.54 3.10 -2.78
C LEU A 136 3.75 2.97 -4.09
N ALA A 137 4.07 1.99 -4.93
CA ALA A 137 3.34 1.75 -6.18
C ALA A 137 1.84 1.48 -5.90
N ARG A 138 1.53 0.70 -4.86
CA ARG A 138 0.15 0.44 -4.42
C ARG A 138 -0.52 1.72 -3.91
N ALA A 139 0.17 2.52 -3.09
CA ALA A 139 -0.37 3.78 -2.57
C ALA A 139 -0.66 4.81 -3.67
N VAL A 140 0.22 4.92 -4.67
CA VAL A 140 0.01 5.76 -5.86
C VAL A 140 -1.21 5.27 -6.64
N ALA A 141 -1.30 3.96 -6.89
CA ALA A 141 -2.44 3.38 -7.60
C ALA A 141 -3.78 3.59 -6.87
N GLU A 142 -3.83 3.40 -5.55
CA GLU A 142 -5.01 3.68 -4.71
C GLU A 142 -5.44 5.15 -4.81
N SER A 143 -4.48 6.07 -4.80
CA SER A 143 -4.76 7.51 -4.75
C SER A 143 -5.11 8.11 -6.11
N THR A 144 -4.62 7.53 -7.21
CA THR A 144 -4.69 8.13 -8.56
C THR A 144 -5.48 7.29 -9.56
N GLY A 145 -5.72 6.01 -9.27
CA GLY A 145 -6.24 5.03 -10.22
C GLY A 145 -5.24 4.63 -11.31
N TRP A 146 -3.96 5.00 -11.19
CA TRP A 146 -2.92 4.61 -12.15
C TRP A 146 -2.69 3.09 -12.09
N LYS A 147 -2.32 2.53 -13.24
CA LYS A 147 -1.92 1.11 -13.31
C LYS A 147 -0.54 0.94 -12.71
N THR A 148 -0.22 -0.26 -12.25
CA THR A 148 1.12 -0.61 -11.78
C THR A 148 1.79 -1.62 -12.70
N VAL A 149 3.11 -1.58 -12.73
CA VAL A 149 3.98 -2.52 -13.42
C VAL A 149 5.04 -3.02 -12.46
N VAL A 150 5.58 -4.20 -12.74
CA VAL A 150 6.82 -4.70 -12.16
C VAL A 150 7.90 -4.67 -13.24
N LEU A 151 9.08 -4.22 -12.83
CA LEU A 151 10.32 -4.40 -13.56
C LEU A 151 10.83 -5.80 -13.21
N ALA A 152 10.69 -6.71 -14.17
CA ALA A 152 11.09 -8.09 -14.01
C ALA A 152 12.49 -8.30 -14.61
N ASP A 153 13.44 -8.76 -13.80
CA ASP A 153 14.73 -9.25 -14.26
C ASP A 153 14.51 -10.46 -15.18
N ARG A 154 15.19 -10.46 -16.34
CA ARG A 154 15.09 -11.56 -17.33
C ARG A 154 15.62 -12.88 -16.80
N GLU A 155 16.54 -12.82 -15.85
CA GLU A 155 17.19 -13.97 -15.23
C GLU A 155 16.91 -13.92 -13.71
N CYS A 156 16.65 -15.09 -13.11
CA CYS A 156 16.58 -15.21 -11.65
C CYS A 156 17.98 -14.79 -11.09
N ALA A 157 18.06 -13.83 -10.17
CA ALA A 157 19.33 -13.31 -9.65
C ALA A 157 20.19 -14.36 -8.93
N ASP A 158 19.59 -15.47 -8.53
CA ASP A 158 20.26 -16.59 -7.88
C ASP A 158 19.90 -17.91 -8.59
N GLU A 159 20.88 -18.82 -8.65
CA GLU A 159 20.77 -20.21 -9.11
C GLU A 159 19.85 -21.09 -8.23
N TYR A 160 18.85 -20.51 -7.57
CA TYR A 160 17.90 -21.24 -6.74
C TYR A 160 16.93 -22.04 -7.64
N ASP A 161 16.94 -23.36 -7.45
CA ASP A 161 15.95 -24.33 -7.95
C ASP A 161 14.49 -24.02 -7.54
N ALA A 162 14.24 -22.91 -6.81
CA ALA A 162 12.94 -22.42 -6.40
C ALA A 162 12.09 -21.89 -7.57
N CYS A 163 12.71 -21.42 -8.68
CA CYS A 163 11.97 -20.97 -9.87
C CYS A 163 11.17 -22.13 -10.53
N GLY A 164 11.46 -23.40 -10.19
CA GLY A 164 10.82 -24.61 -10.74
C GLY A 164 9.91 -25.40 -9.79
N MET A 165 9.79 -25.01 -8.50
CA MET A 165 9.02 -25.77 -7.51
C MET A 165 8.01 -24.91 -6.75
N GLY A 166 6.73 -24.95 -7.17
CA GLY A 166 5.59 -24.61 -6.31
C GLY A 166 4.97 -23.22 -6.49
N ASN A 167 4.51 -22.62 -5.39
CA ASN A 167 3.69 -21.40 -5.32
C ASN A 167 4.48 -20.09 -5.56
N ALA A 168 5.73 -20.17 -6.03
CA ALA A 168 6.64 -19.04 -6.19
C ALA A 168 6.62 -18.41 -7.61
N VAL A 169 5.63 -18.78 -8.43
CA VAL A 169 5.49 -18.34 -9.83
C VAL A 169 4.08 -17.83 -10.07
N ALA A 170 3.97 -16.70 -10.77
CA ALA A 170 2.70 -16.15 -11.24
C ALA A 170 2.90 -15.54 -12.63
N ASP A 171 1.95 -15.78 -13.54
CA ASP A 171 1.97 -15.26 -14.91
C ASP A 171 3.27 -15.53 -15.70
N GLY A 172 3.93 -16.65 -15.40
CA GLY A 172 5.20 -17.03 -16.03
C GLY A 172 6.43 -16.31 -15.49
N LEU A 173 6.29 -15.48 -14.46
CA LEU A 173 7.39 -14.87 -13.72
C LEU A 173 7.62 -15.59 -12.39
N CYS A 174 8.87 -15.88 -12.08
CA CYS A 174 9.29 -16.31 -10.75
C CYS A 174 9.40 -15.10 -9.82
N ILE A 175 9.17 -15.32 -8.53
CA ILE A 175 9.28 -14.30 -7.49
C ILE A 175 10.64 -13.58 -7.45
N CYS A 176 11.74 -14.28 -7.72
CA CYS A 176 13.08 -13.67 -7.73
C CYS A 176 13.41 -12.93 -9.04
N GLN A 177 12.51 -12.96 -10.03
CA GLN A 177 12.58 -12.06 -11.17
C GLN A 177 11.95 -10.70 -10.85
N LEU A 178 11.09 -10.61 -9.83
CA LEU A 178 10.44 -9.35 -9.48
C LEU A 178 11.46 -8.44 -8.78
N SER A 179 11.82 -7.33 -9.42
CA SER A 179 12.92 -6.48 -8.98
C SER A 179 12.42 -5.18 -8.34
N HIS A 180 11.52 -4.48 -9.04
CA HIS A 180 11.01 -3.17 -8.60
C HIS A 180 9.59 -2.93 -9.12
N LEU A 181 8.74 -2.23 -8.37
CA LEU A 181 7.38 -1.89 -8.79
C LEU A 181 7.22 -0.39 -8.94
N ALA A 182 6.55 0.01 -10.01
CA ALA A 182 6.26 1.41 -10.34
C ALA A 182 4.80 1.61 -10.76
N ALA A 183 4.30 2.82 -10.61
CA ALA A 183 3.02 3.24 -11.18
C ALA A 183 3.21 3.78 -12.61
N VAL A 184 2.23 3.62 -13.48
CA VAL A 184 2.29 4.09 -14.87
C VAL A 184 1.45 5.35 -15.01
N ARG A 185 2.11 6.46 -15.30
CA ARG A 185 1.47 7.75 -15.52
C ARG A 185 0.69 7.72 -16.85
N PRO A 186 -0.63 7.98 -16.84
CA PRO A 186 -1.49 7.60 -17.97
C PRO A 186 -1.35 8.44 -19.23
N HIS A 187 -0.80 9.66 -19.14
CA HIS A 187 -0.77 10.59 -20.28
C HIS A 187 0.48 10.44 -21.16
N ASP A 188 1.58 9.97 -20.59
CA ASP A 188 2.87 9.82 -21.27
C ASP A 188 3.51 8.43 -21.08
N GLY A 189 2.93 7.59 -20.22
CA GLY A 189 3.41 6.22 -19.99
C GLY A 189 4.67 6.15 -19.12
N TYR A 190 5.08 7.26 -18.50
CA TYR A 190 6.26 7.28 -17.63
C TYR A 190 6.04 6.37 -16.41
N LEU A 191 7.12 5.71 -16.00
CA LEU A 191 7.17 4.87 -14.82
C LEU A 191 7.47 5.74 -13.61
N VAL A 192 6.60 5.71 -12.62
CA VAL A 192 6.67 6.55 -11.43
C VAL A 192 6.97 5.71 -10.21
N ASP A 193 8.11 6.01 -9.57
CA ASP A 193 8.59 5.41 -8.33
C ASP A 193 8.99 6.49 -7.31
N ALA A 194 9.76 6.14 -6.28
CA ALA A 194 10.21 7.08 -5.27
C ALA A 194 11.18 8.14 -5.82
N ASP A 195 11.93 7.81 -6.87
CA ASP A 195 12.96 8.67 -7.46
C ASP A 195 12.40 9.65 -8.49
N GLY A 196 11.23 9.34 -9.06
CA GLY A 196 10.47 10.28 -9.86
C GLY A 196 9.79 9.62 -11.03
N ALA A 197 9.79 10.29 -12.19
CA ALA A 197 9.23 9.76 -13.42
C ALA A 197 10.35 9.38 -14.39
N HIS A 198 10.35 8.14 -14.84
CA HIS A 198 11.34 7.56 -15.73
C HIS A 198 10.74 7.20 -17.09
N ASP A 199 11.48 7.42 -18.16
CA ASP A 199 11.06 7.01 -19.49
C ASP A 199 11.16 5.47 -19.58
N PRO A 200 10.08 4.75 -19.95
CA PRO A 200 10.14 3.31 -20.11
C PRO A 200 11.17 2.85 -21.15
N GLN A 201 11.52 3.70 -22.13
CA GLN A 201 12.57 3.38 -23.11
C GLN A 201 13.96 3.35 -22.51
N ASP A 202 14.24 4.16 -21.48
CA ASP A 202 15.54 4.16 -20.80
C ASP A 202 15.72 2.84 -20.04
N VAL A 203 14.67 2.41 -19.31
CA VAL A 203 14.64 1.12 -18.59
C VAL A 203 14.79 -0.07 -19.53
N LEU A 204 14.08 -0.06 -20.67
CA LEU A 204 14.20 -1.12 -21.68
C LEU A 204 15.57 -1.09 -22.38
N GLY A 205 16.17 0.09 -22.53
CA GLY A 205 17.48 0.30 -23.14
C GLY A 205 18.62 -0.36 -22.37
N GLU A 206 18.48 -0.55 -21.04
CA GLU A 206 19.43 -1.30 -20.23
C GLU A 206 19.47 -2.80 -20.58
N GLY A 207 18.41 -3.31 -21.23
CA GLY A 207 18.32 -4.71 -21.66
C GLY A 207 18.22 -5.73 -20.52
N ARG A 208 18.18 -5.27 -19.27
CA ARG A 208 18.10 -6.08 -18.06
C ARG A 208 16.66 -6.47 -17.70
N PHE A 209 15.73 -5.53 -17.87
CA PHE A 209 14.36 -5.67 -17.38
C PHE A 209 13.34 -5.82 -18.50
N ASP A 210 12.30 -6.59 -18.21
CA ASP A 210 11.02 -6.53 -18.91
C ASP A 210 10.01 -5.76 -18.04
N ILE A 211 9.18 -4.92 -18.68
CA ILE A 211 8.13 -4.15 -17.99
C ILE A 211 6.82 -4.95 -18.08
N VAL A 212 6.37 -5.51 -16.96
CA VAL A 212 5.20 -6.39 -16.91
C VAL A 212 4.06 -5.74 -16.14
N PRO A 213 2.84 -5.61 -16.70
CA PRO A 213 1.68 -5.12 -15.96
C PRO A 213 1.37 -5.97 -14.75
N MET A 214 1.12 -5.33 -13.60
CA MET A 214 0.76 -6.05 -12.39
C MET A 214 -0.62 -6.68 -12.52
N SER A 215 -0.69 -7.98 -12.26
CA SER A 215 -1.93 -8.75 -12.17
C SER A 215 -2.30 -9.06 -10.72
N PRO A 216 -3.54 -9.51 -10.44
CA PRO A 216 -3.89 -10.02 -9.12
C PRO A 216 -3.04 -11.20 -8.67
N ALA A 217 -2.55 -12.03 -9.60
CA ALA A 217 -1.71 -13.18 -9.29
C ALA A 217 -0.31 -12.75 -8.86
N LEU A 218 0.27 -11.76 -9.54
CA LEU A 218 1.57 -11.17 -9.17
C LEU A 218 1.49 -10.44 -7.82
N TRP A 219 0.41 -9.70 -7.58
CA TRP A 219 0.19 -9.07 -6.27
C TRP A 219 0.09 -10.11 -5.15
N LYS A 220 -0.71 -11.16 -5.36
CA LYS A 220 -0.83 -12.26 -4.40
C LYS A 220 0.51 -12.93 -4.14
N LEU A 221 1.34 -13.10 -5.18
CA LEU A 221 2.68 -13.68 -5.03
C LEU A 221 3.55 -12.79 -4.13
N ILE A 222 3.57 -11.47 -4.36
CA ILE A 222 4.30 -10.51 -3.49
C ILE A 222 3.76 -10.54 -2.05
N ASP A 223 2.44 -10.52 -1.87
CA ASP A 223 1.81 -10.45 -0.55
C ASP A 223 1.97 -11.73 0.28
N THR A 224 2.37 -12.85 -0.33
CA THR A 224 2.44 -14.16 0.37
C THR A 224 3.83 -14.77 0.40
N HIS A 225 4.78 -14.26 -0.40
CA HIS A 225 6.11 -14.83 -0.47
C HIS A 225 7.04 -14.20 0.58
N PRO A 226 7.74 -14.99 1.41
CA PRO A 226 8.49 -14.49 2.56
C PRO A 226 9.71 -13.62 2.22
N THR A 227 10.14 -13.60 0.96
CA THR A 227 11.23 -12.71 0.50
C THR A 227 10.75 -11.28 0.29
N TRP A 228 9.44 -11.08 0.11
CA TRP A 228 8.82 -9.76 0.07
C TRP A 228 8.27 -9.45 1.45
N ARG A 229 8.52 -8.23 1.90
CA ARG A 229 8.01 -7.75 3.17
C ARG A 229 6.59 -7.24 3.03
N ASP A 230 5.90 -7.20 4.16
CA ASP A 230 4.63 -6.50 4.25
C ASP A 230 4.81 -5.03 3.85
N ALA A 231 3.85 -4.54 3.08
CA ALA A 231 3.85 -3.17 2.59
C ALA A 231 3.55 -2.20 3.73
N ASP A 232 4.45 -1.25 4.00
CA ASP A 232 4.18 -0.14 4.93
C ASP A 232 3.28 0.90 4.27
N MET A 233 2.01 0.52 4.10
CA MET A 233 1.00 1.32 3.42
C MET A 233 0.74 2.67 4.10
N PRO A 234 0.69 2.80 5.45
CA PRO A 234 0.58 4.09 6.09
C PRO A 234 1.66 5.09 5.67
N VAL A 235 2.93 4.69 5.72
CA VAL A 235 4.04 5.60 5.35
C VAL A 235 4.01 5.86 3.85
N ALA A 236 3.80 4.83 3.03
CA ALA A 236 3.69 4.95 1.58
C ALA A 236 2.62 5.96 1.14
N ARG A 237 1.42 5.90 1.73
CA ARG A 237 0.32 6.86 1.47
C ARG A 237 0.71 8.29 1.79
N SER A 238 1.48 8.49 2.86
CA SER A 238 1.97 9.83 3.24
C SER A 238 2.94 10.42 2.21
N MET A 239 3.62 9.58 1.40
CA MET A 239 4.58 10.01 0.37
C MET A 239 3.94 10.37 -0.97
N VAL A 240 2.71 9.92 -1.24
CA VAL A 240 2.06 10.11 -2.55
C VAL A 240 1.93 11.60 -2.90
N GLY A 241 1.48 12.44 -1.97
CA GLY A 241 1.36 13.88 -2.20
C GLY A 241 2.69 14.53 -2.59
N PRO A 242 3.73 14.46 -1.74
CA PRO A 242 5.07 14.96 -2.06
C PRO A 242 5.64 14.41 -3.38
N LEU A 243 5.42 13.12 -3.68
CA LEU A 243 5.85 12.52 -4.93
C LEU A 243 5.16 13.20 -6.11
N LEU A 244 3.83 13.26 -6.12
CA LEU A 244 3.07 13.87 -7.21
C LEU A 244 3.41 15.36 -7.39
N ASP A 245 3.63 16.09 -6.31
CA ASP A 245 4.09 17.49 -6.36
C ASP A 245 5.47 17.61 -7.02
N SER A 246 6.38 16.67 -6.75
CA SER A 246 7.73 16.64 -7.33
C SER A 246 7.74 16.37 -8.84
N LEU A 247 6.70 15.69 -9.37
CA LEU A 247 6.56 15.42 -10.80
C LEU A 247 6.15 16.66 -11.61
N GLY A 248 5.81 17.76 -10.94
CA GLY A 248 5.37 19.02 -11.54
C GLY A 248 3.91 19.02 -12.01
N ALA A 249 3.36 20.22 -12.22
CA ALA A 249 2.02 20.37 -12.79
C ALA A 249 2.01 19.93 -14.27
N LEU A 250 0.97 19.18 -14.66
CA LEU A 250 0.69 18.82 -16.06
C LEU A 250 0.82 20.06 -16.96
N PRO A 251 1.58 20.02 -18.06
CA PRO A 251 1.45 21.03 -19.09
C PRO A 251 0.00 21.03 -19.55
N THR A 252 -0.72 22.16 -19.38
CA THR A 252 -2.04 22.33 -19.99
C THR A 252 -1.88 22.19 -21.49
N CYS A 253 -2.31 21.04 -22.02
CA CYS A 253 -2.18 20.68 -23.42
C CYS A 253 -2.86 21.78 -24.25
N THR A 254 -2.06 22.58 -24.96
CA THR A 254 -2.59 23.53 -25.94
C THR A 254 -3.15 22.67 -27.07
N PRO A 255 -4.45 22.76 -27.40
CA PRO A 255 -5.04 21.89 -28.41
C PRO A 255 -4.30 22.09 -29.73
N VAL A 256 -3.65 21.02 -30.20
CA VAL A 256 -3.06 20.97 -31.54
C VAL A 256 -4.20 21.18 -32.52
N LYS A 257 -4.16 22.29 -33.28
CA LYS A 257 -5.05 22.49 -34.41
C LYS A 257 -4.72 21.43 -35.45
N VAL A 258 -5.59 20.44 -35.58
CA VAL A 258 -5.58 19.54 -36.75
C VAL A 258 -6.10 20.37 -37.93
N ALA A 259 -5.28 20.48 -38.98
CA ALA A 259 -5.67 21.15 -40.22
C ALA A 259 -6.88 20.43 -40.84
N ALA A 260 -7.81 21.24 -41.38
CA ALA A 260 -9.06 20.80 -42.01
C ALA A 260 -8.83 20.09 -43.34
#